data_AF-A0A1G1YVR8-F1
#
_entry.id   AF-A0A1G1YVR8-F1
#
_cell.length_a   1.000
_cell.length_b   1.000
_cell.length_c   1.000
_cell.angle_alpha   90.00
_cell.angle_beta   90.00
_cell.angle_gamma   90.00
#
_symmetry.space_group_name_H-M   'P 1'
#
loop_
_entity.id
_entity.type
_entity.pdbx_description
1 polymer ?
#
loop_
_entity_poly.entity_id
_entity_poly.type
_entity_poly.pdbx_seq_one_letter_code
_entity_poly.pdbx_strand_id
1 'polypeptide(L)' 'MVKKLNRIGVEEKLKSISLEVFTPREFQGVFSVPQSTASLFLNRNTKSGLFLKLRNGFLHLVGVLLPASKWLRG' A
#
# COMPACT_ATOMS: atom_id res chain seq x y z
N MET A 1 -19.39 -13.17 4.49
CA MET A 1 -18.57 -13.28 3.25
C MET A 1 -17.23 -12.61 3.49
N VAL A 2 -16.11 -13.32 3.28
CA VAL A 2 -14.77 -12.72 3.38
C VAL A 2 -14.51 -11.93 2.09
N LYS A 3 -14.53 -10.59 2.17
CA LYS A 3 -14.10 -9.75 1.04
C LYS A 3 -12.63 -10.04 0.75
N LYS A 4 -12.37 -10.71 -0.38
CA LYS A 4 -11.00 -11.02 -0.81
C LYS A 4 -10.39 -9.77 -1.42
N LEU A 5 -9.40 -9.18 -0.75
CA LEU A 5 -8.65 -8.05 -1.30
C LEU A 5 -7.83 -8.53 -2.51
N ASN A 6 -8.07 -7.92 -3.66
CA ASN A 6 -7.29 -8.16 -4.87
C ASN A 6 -6.15 -7.13 -4.95
N ARG A 7 -4.93 -7.60 -5.23
CA ARG A 7 -3.73 -6.76 -5.37
C ARG A 7 -3.93 -5.63 -6.38
N ILE A 8 -4.44 -5.96 -7.57
CA ILE A 8 -4.62 -4.99 -8.65
C ILE A 8 -5.65 -3.94 -8.25
N GLY A 9 -6.82 -4.36 -7.76
CA GLY A 9 -7.87 -3.43 -7.34
C GLY A 9 -7.46 -2.56 -6.14
N VAL A 10 -6.62 -3.07 -5.23
CA VAL A 10 -6.06 -2.26 -4.14
C VAL A 10 -5.12 -1.19 -4.70
N GLU A 11 -4.23 -1.55 -5.63
CA GLU A 11 -3.29 -0.62 -6.25
C GLU A 11 -4.02 0.48 -7.03
N GLU A 12 -4.99 0.12 -7.89
CA GLU A 12 -5.80 1.06 -8.64
C GLU A 12 -6.58 1.99 -7.73
N LYS A 13 -7.17 1.45 -6.65
CA LYS A 13 -7.92 2.26 -5.70
C LYS A 13 -7.02 3.26 -4.98
N LEU A 14 -5.86 2.82 -4.48
CA LEU A 14 -4.89 3.69 -3.82
C LEU A 14 -4.37 4.78 -4.76
N LYS A 15 -4.09 4.44 -6.03
CA LYS A 15 -3.72 5.43 -7.07
C LYS A 15 -4.86 6.41 -7.37
N SER A 16 -6.10 5.94 -7.44
CA SER A 16 -7.27 6.79 -7.73
C SER A 16 -7.52 7.86 -6.67
N ILE A 17 -7.11 7.60 -5.42
CA ILE A 17 -7.21 8.54 -4.31
C ILE A 17 -5.87 9.22 -3.98
N SER A 18 -4.85 9.04 -4.83
CA SER A 18 -3.48 9.55 -4.64
C SER A 18 -2.89 9.23 -3.27
N LEU A 19 -3.23 8.07 -2.70
CA LEU A 19 -2.74 7.63 -1.40
C LEU A 19 -1.52 6.72 -1.57
N GLU A 20 -0.35 7.35 -1.64
CA GLU A 20 0.93 6.67 -1.79
C GLU A 20 1.54 6.24 -0.45
N VAL A 21 1.43 7.08 0.58
CA VAL A 21 1.87 6.80 1.96
C VAL A 21 0.65 6.68 2.86
N PHE A 22 0.56 5.58 3.59
CA PHE A 22 -0.56 5.34 4.48
C PHE A 22 -0.18 4.45 5.67
N THR A 23 -1.00 4.51 6.70
CA THR A 23 -0.93 3.62 7.87
C THR A 23 -1.86 2.41 7.69
N PRO A 24 -1.62 1.30 8.41
CA PRO A 24 -2.54 0.17 8.44
C PRO A 24 -3.97 0.55 8.87
N ARG A 25 -4.13 1.65 9.63
CA ARG A 25 -5.44 2.16 10.06
C ARG A 25 -6.16 2.89 8.92
N GLU A 26 -5.46 3.72 8.16
CA GLU A 26 -6.02 4.36 6.97
C GLU A 26 -6.43 3.34 5.92
N PHE A 27 -5.60 2.30 5.72
CA PHE A 27 -5.94 1.18 4.83
C PHE A 27 -7.25 0.49 5.25
N GLN A 28 -7.49 0.29 6.55
CA GLN A 28 -8.75 -0.25 7.04
C GLN A 28 -9.94 0.64 6.71
N GLY A 29 -9.79 1.96 6.86
CA GLY A 29 -10.83 2.93 6.51
C GLY A 29 -11.17 2.91 5.02
N VAL A 30 -10.15 2.96 4.16
CA VAL A 30 -10.31 2.99 2.69
C VAL A 30 -10.99 1.73 2.16
N PHE A 31 -10.58 0.57 2.67
CA PHE A 31 -11.08 -0.72 2.17
C PHE A 31 -12.21 -1.32 2.99
N SER A 32 -12.58 -0.69 4.12
CA SER A 32 -13.61 -1.16 5.07
C SER A 32 -13.43 -2.64 5.41
N VAL A 33 -12.19 -3.03 5.72
CA VAL A 33 -11.82 -4.42 6.07
C VAL A 33 -11.42 -4.52 7.54
N PRO A 34 -11.58 -5.69 8.18
CA PRO A 34 -11.08 -5.93 9.52
C PRO A 34 -9.57 -5.72 9.62
N GLN A 35 -9.10 -5.28 10.79
CA GLN A 35 -7.68 -5.09 11.09
C GLN A 35 -6.83 -6.34 10.80
N SER A 36 -7.36 -7.52 11.12
CA SER A 36 -6.68 -8.80 10.85
C SER A 36 -6.45 -9.01 9.36
N THR A 37 -7.48 -8.77 8.53
CA THR A 37 -7.41 -8.87 7.07
C THR A 37 -6.46 -7.83 6.47
N ALA A 38 -6.54 -6.57 6.92
CA ALA A 38 -5.62 -5.52 6.50
C ALA A 38 -4.17 -5.88 6.82
N SER A 39 -3.90 -6.30 8.06
CA SER A 39 -2.54 -6.64 8.53
C SER A 39 -1.96 -7.83 7.76
N LEU A 40 -2.74 -8.89 7.54
CA LEU A 40 -2.33 -10.04 6.73
C LEU A 40 -2.04 -9.65 5.28
N PHE A 41 -2.91 -8.84 4.69
CA PHE A 41 -2.73 -8.38 3.31
C PHE A 41 -1.48 -7.52 3.16
N LEU A 42 -1.31 -6.52 4.02
CA LEU A 42 -0.17 -5.62 4.00
C LEU A 42 1.13 -6.39 4.22
N ASN A 43 1.19 -7.30 5.19
CA ASN A 43 2.40 -8.07 5.47
C ASN A 43 2.78 -8.99 4.29
N ARG A 44 1.80 -9.68 3.68
CA ARG A 44 2.03 -10.50 2.47
C ARG A 44 2.54 -9.68 1.29
N ASN A 45 1.96 -8.51 1.07
CA ASN A 45 2.28 -7.63 -0.05
C ASN A 45 3.54 -6.76 0.19
N THR A 46 3.94 -6.57 1.45
CA THR A 46 5.25 -5.98 1.81
C THR A 46 6.37 -6.95 1.44
N LYS A 47 6.21 -8.25 1.74
CA LYS A 47 7.18 -9.29 1.37
C LYS A 47 7.33 -9.48 -0.14
N SER A 48 6.27 -9.22 -0.91
CA SER A 48 6.26 -9.34 -2.37
C SER A 48 6.58 -8.03 -3.09
N GLY A 49 6.99 -6.98 -2.36
CA GLY A 49 7.52 -5.74 -2.91
C GLY A 49 6.49 -4.74 -3.42
N LEU A 50 5.20 -4.94 -3.16
CA LEU A 50 4.14 -3.96 -3.49
C LEU A 50 4.10 -2.82 -2.47
N PHE A 51 4.48 -3.09 -1.22
CA PHE A 51 4.52 -2.08 -0.17
C PHE A 51 5.92 -2.00 0.41
N LEU A 52 6.40 -0.78 0.65
CA LEU A 52 7.64 -0.53 1.37
C LEU A 52 7.31 -0.02 2.77
N LYS A 53 7.78 -0.73 3.78
CA LYS A 53 7.57 -0.32 5.17
C LYS A 53 8.53 0.80 5.51
N LEU A 54 7.98 1.96 5.83
CA LEU A 54 8.73 3.14 6.24
C LEU A 54 8.97 3.12 7.76
N ARG A 55 9.87 3.99 8.22
CA ARG A 55 10.07 4.23 9.65
C ARG A 55 8.77 4.80 10.26
N ASN A 56 8.47 4.46 11.52
CA ASN A 56 7.28 4.89 12.27
C ASN A 56 5.94 4.23 11.86
N GLY A 57 5.96 3.09 11.17
CA GLY A 57 4.75 2.29 10.94
C GLY A 57 3.91 2.72 9.72
N PHE A 58 4.45 3.61 8.89
CA PHE A 58 3.90 3.94 7.59
C PHE A 58 4.27 2.90 6.53
N LEU A 59 3.45 2.81 5.50
CA LEU A 59 3.63 1.97 4.33
C LEU A 59 3.54 2.84 3.09
N HIS A 60 4.41 2.58 2.13
CA HIS A 60 4.43 3.25 0.84
C HIS A 60 4.04 2.27 -0.27
N LEU A 61 3.12 2.66 -1.15
CA LEU A 61 2.77 1.88 -2.34
C LEU A 61 3.92 1.94 -3.35
N VAL A 62 4.55 0.80 -3.59
CA VAL A 62 5.59 0.62 -4.61
C VAL A 62 4.89 0.21 -5.91
N GLY A 63 4.53 1.21 -6.71
CA GLY A 63 3.75 1.04 -7.94
C GLY A 63 4.31 1.83 -9.12
N VAL A 64 5.28 1.21 -9.80
CA VAL A 64 5.80 1.41 -11.18
C VAL A 64 6.14 2.84 -11.62
N LEU A 65 7.44 3.02 -11.93
CA LEU A 65 8.10 4.23 -12.41
C LEU A 65 8.13 5.37 -11.39
N LEU A 66 8.99 5.22 -10.38
CA LEU A 66 9.86 6.36 -10.11
C LEU A 66 10.64 6.57 -11.41
N PRO A 67 10.45 7.67 -12.17
CA PRO A 67 11.47 8.02 -13.13
C PRO A 67 12.73 8.19 -12.28
N ALA A 68 13.75 7.37 -12.55
CA ALA A 68 15.03 7.37 -11.83
C ALA A 68 15.73 8.75 -11.85
N SER A 69 15.16 9.74 -12.53
CA SER A 69 15.64 11.11 -12.68
C SER A 69 15.31 12.06 -11.52
N LYS A 70 14.59 11.67 -10.45
CA LYS A 70 14.31 12.59 -9.32
C LYS A 70 15.30 12.52 -8.15
N TRP A 71 16.33 11.67 -8.21
CA TRP A 71 17.33 11.53 -7.13
C TRP A 71 18.80 11.68 -7.58
N LEU A 72 19.06 12.17 -8.79
CA LEU A 72 20.42 12.53 -9.26
C LEU A 72 20.54 14.04 -9.50
N ARG A 73 20.29 14.83 -8.46
CA ARG A 73 20.88 16.17 -8.33
C ARG A 73 21.51 16.29 -6.96
N GLY A 74 22.82 16.07 -6.94
CA GLY A 74 23.74 16.16 -5.83
C GLY A 74 25.12 15.90 -6.40
#